data_AF-A0A657ITC8-F1
#
_entry.id   AF-A0A657ITC8-F1
#
_cell.length_a   1.000
_cell.length_b   1.000
_cell.length_c   1.000
_cell.angle_alpha   90.00
_cell.angle_beta   90.00
_cell.angle_gamma   90.00
#
_symmetry.space_group_name_H-M   'P 1'
#
loop_
_entity.id
_entity.type
_entity.pdbx_description
1 polymer ?
#
loop_
_entity_poly.entity_id
_entity_poly.type
_entity_poly.pdbx_seq_one_letter_code
_entity_poly.pdbx_strand_id
1 'polypeptide(L)'
;MERILTDPDQGSWWARMDRFAAQRVQERLILRPERLMRPFAGVSFDSHEEYAAALVHFLDRDVAASFAAQDSPLKMAIGSLNLARALAKHAVRDRGISGESWLRGLERSFGALTDGLASGPPVLRIQQTAALARAGILRFLGPDPVFSTDPETGCFAASSPWVRDEPVEATWMVEALAPANDVRASTSPLIGDCSRTGWPGRVPCVSGARRDAGRGFDVTASPYR
;
A
#
# COMPACT_ATOMS: atom_id res chain seq x y z
N MET A 1 16.94 20.28 18.49
CA MET A 1 16.32 19.11 17.84
C MET A 1 15.50 18.29 18.84
N GLU A 2 15.96 18.09 20.08
CA GLU A 2 15.18 17.45 21.16
C GLU A 2 13.84 18.14 21.49
N ARG A 3 13.77 19.48 21.41
CA ARG A 3 12.56 20.26 21.72
C ARG A 3 11.35 20.00 20.82
N ILE A 4 11.55 19.43 19.62
CA ILE A 4 10.44 19.05 18.72
C ILE A 4 9.86 17.70 19.15
N LEU A 5 10.68 16.80 19.69
CA LEU A 5 10.30 15.43 20.05
C LEU A 5 9.65 15.34 21.44
N THR A 6 9.81 16.35 22.29
CA THR A 6 9.27 16.41 23.67
C THR A 6 8.12 17.40 23.86
N ASP A 7 7.55 17.95 22.78
CA ASP A 7 6.47 18.93 22.87
C ASP A 7 5.10 18.24 23.13
N PRO A 8 4.51 18.35 24.34
CA PRO A 8 3.18 17.80 24.62
C PRO A 8 2.08 18.45 23.78
N ASP A 9 2.34 19.59 23.14
CA ASP A 9 1.42 20.26 22.22
C ASP A 9 1.44 19.69 20.80
N GLN A 10 2.24 18.65 20.47
CA GLN A 10 2.24 18.06 19.12
C GLN A 10 0.85 17.61 18.67
N GLY A 11 0.05 17.00 19.56
CA GLY A 11 -1.33 16.63 19.24
C GLY A 11 -2.22 17.86 18.97
N SER A 12 -1.94 18.98 19.65
CA SER A 12 -2.62 20.26 19.42
C SER A 12 -2.21 20.91 18.09
N TRP A 13 -0.96 20.69 17.65
CA TRP A 13 -0.43 21.24 16.41
C TRP A 13 -1.12 20.64 15.18
N TRP A 14 -1.21 19.31 15.09
CA TRP A 14 -1.90 18.63 13.98
C TRP A 14 -3.38 19.03 13.92
N ALA A 15 -4.07 19.07 15.07
CA ALA A 15 -5.48 19.48 15.14
C ALA A 15 -5.71 20.96 14.78
N ARG A 16 -4.73 21.85 15.06
CA ARG A 16 -4.77 23.26 14.63
C ARG A 16 -4.49 23.38 13.14
N MET A 17 -3.51 22.64 12.62
CA MET A 17 -3.18 22.62 11.20
C MET A 17 -4.34 22.08 10.36
N ASP A 18 -4.99 21.00 10.80
CA ASP A 18 -6.18 20.44 10.13
C ASP A 18 -7.33 21.44 10.09
N ARG A 19 -7.60 22.13 11.20
CA ARG A 19 -8.62 23.19 11.25
C ARG A 19 -8.29 24.33 10.30
N PHE A 20 -7.04 24.77 10.29
CA PHE A 20 -6.58 25.84 9.43
C PHE A 20 -6.69 25.46 7.94
N ALA A 21 -6.23 24.26 7.57
CA ALA A 21 -6.35 23.73 6.22
C ALA A 21 -7.81 23.61 5.80
N ALA A 22 -8.70 23.07 6.65
CA ALA A 22 -10.12 22.95 6.36
C ALA A 22 -10.83 24.30 6.14
N GLN A 23 -10.37 25.37 6.80
CA GLN A 23 -10.93 26.72 6.65
C GLN A 23 -10.40 27.48 5.42
N ARG A 24 -9.18 27.18 4.97
CA ARG A 24 -8.45 28.00 3.97
C ARG A 24 -8.19 27.29 2.65
N VAL A 25 -8.25 25.96 2.63
CA VAL A 25 -7.97 25.14 1.45
C VAL A 25 -9.28 24.50 1.02
N GLN A 26 -9.62 24.62 -0.26
CA GLN A 26 -10.77 23.91 -0.82
C GLN A 26 -10.59 22.41 -0.60
N GLU A 27 -11.64 21.70 -0.18
CA GLU A 27 -11.55 20.28 0.18
C GLU A 27 -10.91 19.43 -0.93
N ARG A 28 -11.19 19.74 -2.20
CA ARG A 28 -10.61 19.05 -3.37
C ARG A 28 -9.09 19.18 -3.51
N LEU A 29 -8.47 20.14 -2.83
CA LEU A 29 -7.03 20.40 -2.83
C LEU A 29 -6.33 19.81 -1.59
N ILE A 30 -7.09 19.27 -0.64
CA ILE A 30 -6.54 18.61 0.54
C ILE A 30 -6.20 17.17 0.15
N LEU A 31 -4.91 16.83 0.23
CA LEU A 31 -4.45 15.46 0.04
C LEU A 31 -5.01 14.58 1.15
N ARG A 32 -5.83 13.58 0.79
CA ARG A 32 -6.37 12.57 1.69
C ARG A 32 -5.82 11.20 1.27
N PRO A 33 -4.71 10.74 1.87
CA PRO A 33 -4.08 9.47 1.55
C PRO A 33 -5.07 8.29 1.48
N GLU A 34 -6.02 8.25 2.41
CA GLU A 34 -7.01 7.18 2.53
C GLU A 34 -7.92 7.12 1.30
N ARG A 35 -8.30 8.29 0.76
CA ARG A 35 -9.12 8.40 -0.45
C ARG A 35 -8.34 8.06 -1.72
N LEU A 36 -7.02 8.24 -1.73
CA LEU A 36 -6.19 7.82 -2.85
C LEU A 36 -5.97 6.30 -2.86
N MET A 37 -5.84 5.68 -1.68
CA MET A 37 -5.72 4.22 -1.57
C MET A 37 -7.04 3.50 -1.84
N ARG A 38 -8.17 4.13 -1.49
CA ARG A 38 -9.52 3.56 -1.68
C ARG A 38 -10.43 4.60 -2.37
N PRO A 39 -10.25 4.83 -3.69
CA PRO A 39 -10.95 5.89 -4.42
C PRO A 39 -12.48 5.74 -4.44
N PHE A 40 -12.98 4.52 -4.23
CA PHE A 40 -14.40 4.19 -4.20
C PHE A 40 -14.90 3.78 -2.80
N ALA A 41 -14.17 4.12 -1.74
CA ALA A 41 -14.61 3.82 -0.38
C ALA A 41 -16.00 4.42 -0.11
N GLY A 42 -16.96 3.58 0.29
CA GLY A 42 -18.33 4.00 0.58
C GLY A 42 -19.20 4.24 -0.65
N VAL A 43 -18.75 3.89 -1.86
CA VAL A 43 -19.51 4.02 -3.10
C VAL A 43 -20.02 2.65 -3.52
N SER A 44 -21.32 2.54 -3.78
CA SER A 44 -21.94 1.35 -4.37
C SER A 44 -22.24 1.55 -5.84
N PHE A 45 -22.19 0.48 -6.61
CA PHE A 45 -22.49 0.42 -8.03
C PHE A 45 -23.61 -0.57 -8.28
N ASP A 46 -24.42 -0.32 -9.31
CA ASP A 46 -25.53 -1.19 -9.69
C ASP A 46 -25.06 -2.36 -10.58
N SER A 47 -23.91 -2.26 -11.23
CA SER A 47 -23.31 -3.38 -11.97
C SER A 47 -21.78 -3.38 -12.02
N HIS A 48 -21.21 -4.52 -12.41
CA HIS A 48 -19.77 -4.64 -12.69
C HIS A 48 -19.31 -3.67 -13.78
N GLU A 49 -20.13 -3.45 -14.81
CA GLU A 49 -19.86 -2.53 -15.91
C GLU A 49 -19.84 -1.07 -15.45
N GLU A 50 -20.75 -0.68 -14.56
CA GLU A 50 -20.77 0.67 -13.99
C GLU A 50 -19.49 0.94 -13.19
N TYR A 51 -19.10 -0.02 -12.34
CA TYR A 51 -17.83 0.05 -11.62
C TYR A 51 -16.63 0.11 -12.58
N ALA A 52 -16.62 -0.73 -13.61
CA ALA A 52 -15.54 -0.75 -14.59
C ALA A 52 -15.41 0.59 -15.32
N ALA A 53 -16.53 1.22 -15.70
CA ALA A 53 -16.54 2.54 -16.32
C ALA A 53 -15.98 3.63 -15.38
N ALA A 54 -16.40 3.61 -14.11
CA ALA A 54 -15.90 4.53 -13.09
C ALA A 54 -14.39 4.36 -12.84
N LEU A 55 -13.92 3.11 -12.76
CA LEU A 55 -12.51 2.79 -12.60
C LEU A 55 -11.70 3.21 -13.82
N VAL A 56 -12.14 2.91 -15.04
CA VAL A 56 -11.46 3.36 -16.26
C VAL A 56 -11.34 4.88 -16.32
N HIS A 57 -12.41 5.61 -15.95
CA HIS A 57 -12.35 7.06 -15.86
C HIS A 57 -11.32 7.55 -14.83
N PHE A 58 -11.23 6.90 -13.67
CA PHE A 58 -10.21 7.18 -12.67
C PHE A 58 -8.79 6.93 -13.21
N LEU A 59 -8.56 5.80 -13.89
CA LEU A 59 -7.27 5.46 -14.50
C LEU A 59 -6.86 6.48 -15.57
N ASP A 60 -7.79 6.94 -16.41
CA ASP A 60 -7.50 7.97 -17.43
C ASP A 60 -7.06 9.29 -16.83
N ARG A 61 -7.71 9.71 -15.74
CA ARG A 61 -7.32 10.91 -15.00
C ARG A 61 -5.93 10.76 -14.40
N ASP A 62 -5.58 9.57 -13.89
CA ASP A 62 -4.25 9.31 -13.38
C ASP A 62 -3.18 9.33 -14.50
N VAL A 63 -3.51 8.80 -15.69
CA VAL A 63 -2.64 8.88 -16.88
C VAL A 63 -2.41 10.33 -17.29
N ALA A 64 -3.48 11.13 -17.43
CA ALA A 64 -3.36 12.54 -17.76
C ALA A 64 -2.52 13.31 -16.73
N ALA A 65 -2.76 13.05 -15.44
CA ALA A 65 -1.97 13.64 -14.36
C ALA A 65 -0.49 13.22 -14.41
N SER A 66 -0.20 11.99 -14.84
CA SER A 66 1.17 11.48 -15.01
C SER A 66 1.93 12.23 -16.11
N PHE A 67 1.27 12.51 -17.24
CA PHE A 67 1.87 13.28 -18.33
C PHE A 67 2.04 14.76 -18.02
N ALA A 68 1.20 15.33 -17.16
CA ALA A 68 1.37 16.69 -16.65
C ALA A 68 2.61 16.84 -15.74
N ALA A 69 3.24 15.74 -15.29
CA ALA A 69 4.49 15.74 -14.53
C ALA A 69 4.48 16.77 -13.37
N GLN A 70 5.43 17.72 -13.37
CA GLN A 70 5.52 18.74 -12.32
C GLN A 70 4.32 19.69 -12.24
N ASP A 71 3.51 19.77 -13.31
CA ASP A 71 2.31 20.60 -13.34
C ASP A 71 1.10 19.89 -12.69
N SER A 72 1.25 18.65 -12.26
CA SER A 72 0.25 17.91 -11.49
C SER A 72 0.57 17.96 -9.99
N PRO A 73 -0.20 18.70 -9.16
CA PRO A 73 0.02 18.76 -7.72
C PRO A 73 -0.06 17.38 -7.04
N LEU A 74 -0.94 16.52 -7.53
CA LEU A 74 -1.09 15.15 -7.03
C LEU A 74 0.16 14.32 -7.30
N LYS A 75 0.71 14.37 -8.53
CA LYS A 75 1.93 13.63 -8.86
C LYS A 75 3.16 14.19 -8.12
N MET A 76 3.23 15.51 -7.93
CA MET A 76 4.26 16.13 -7.10
C MET A 76 4.17 15.69 -5.62
N ALA A 77 2.97 15.60 -5.06
CA ALA A 77 2.78 15.07 -3.71
C ALA A 77 3.22 13.60 -3.59
N ILE A 78 2.79 12.74 -4.52
CA ILE A 78 3.19 11.32 -4.56
C ILE A 78 4.71 11.17 -4.72
N GLY A 79 5.31 11.94 -5.64
CA GLY A 79 6.76 11.97 -5.83
C GLY A 79 7.52 12.42 -4.58
N SER A 80 6.98 13.39 -3.84
CA SER A 80 7.56 13.85 -2.57
C SER A 80 7.50 12.76 -1.49
N LEU A 81 6.41 12.00 -1.42
CA LEU A 81 6.30 10.83 -0.53
C LEU A 81 7.32 9.75 -0.90
N ASN A 82 7.52 9.49 -2.19
CA ASN A 82 8.52 8.53 -2.65
C ASN A 82 9.95 8.97 -2.29
N LEU A 83 10.27 10.25 -2.50
CA LEU A 83 11.56 10.82 -2.10
C LEU A 83 11.78 10.75 -0.59
N ALA A 84 10.77 11.12 0.21
CA ALA A 84 10.84 11.00 1.66
C ALA A 84 11.13 9.55 2.10
N ARG A 85 10.52 8.57 1.41
CA ARG A 85 10.78 7.14 1.66
C ARG A 85 12.21 6.73 1.32
N ALA A 86 12.78 7.26 0.22
CA ALA A 86 14.18 7.02 -0.11
C ALA A 86 15.14 7.60 0.94
N LEU A 87 14.86 8.82 1.42
CA LEU A 87 15.64 9.46 2.49
C LEU A 87 15.53 8.70 3.82
N ALA A 88 14.32 8.24 4.18
CA ALA A 88 14.11 7.42 5.37
C ALA A 88 14.94 6.12 5.32
N LYS A 89 14.96 5.42 4.17
CA LYS A 89 15.80 4.23 3.97
C LYS A 89 17.27 4.53 4.20
N HIS A 90 17.77 5.66 3.69
CA HIS A 90 19.16 6.08 3.86
C HIS A 90 19.48 6.38 5.33
N ALA A 91 18.62 7.15 6.01
CA ALA A 91 18.80 7.49 7.42
C ALA A 91 18.79 6.24 8.32
N VAL A 92 17.86 5.32 8.07
CA VAL A 92 17.77 4.04 8.79
C VAL A 92 19.01 3.18 8.59
N ARG A 93 19.50 3.08 7.36
CA ARG A 93 20.70 2.31 7.02
C ARG A 93 21.96 2.87 7.70
N ASP A 94 22.14 4.19 7.66
CA ASP A 94 23.44 4.81 7.99
C ASP A 94 23.52 5.32 9.43
N ARG A 95 22.39 5.65 10.06
CA ARG A 95 22.35 6.21 11.44
C ARG A 95 21.61 5.34 12.43
N GLY A 96 20.90 4.32 11.96
CA GLY A 96 20.01 3.50 12.77
C GLY A 96 18.81 4.29 13.31
N ILE A 97 17.77 3.57 13.71
CA ILE A 97 16.66 4.12 14.49
C ILE A 97 16.39 3.19 15.67
N SER A 98 15.80 3.71 16.76
CA SER A 98 15.41 2.86 17.88
C SER A 98 14.37 1.83 17.44
N GLY A 99 14.30 0.69 18.13
CA GLY A 99 13.26 -0.33 17.85
C GLY A 99 11.83 0.20 17.98
N GLU A 100 11.62 1.19 18.85
CA GLU A 100 10.34 1.88 18.97
C GLU A 100 10.04 2.76 17.76
N SER A 101 11.03 3.53 17.29
CA SER A 101 10.91 4.33 16.07
C SER A 101 10.68 3.45 14.85
N TRP A 102 11.25 2.25 14.83
CA TRP A 102 11.02 1.25 13.80
C TRP A 102 9.57 0.76 13.81
N LEU A 103 9.09 0.21 14.94
CA LEU A 103 7.75 -0.39 15.00
C LEU A 103 6.63 0.65 14.90
N ARG A 104 6.70 1.75 15.65
CA ARG A 104 5.61 2.74 15.71
C ARG A 104 5.70 3.77 14.58
N GLY A 105 6.91 4.27 14.31
CA GLY A 105 7.12 5.32 13.31
C GLY A 105 7.18 4.77 11.89
N LEU A 106 8.16 3.89 11.63
CA LEU A 106 8.45 3.44 10.27
C LEU A 106 7.47 2.38 9.77
N GLU A 107 7.26 1.27 10.50
CA GLU A 107 6.44 0.15 10.04
C GLU A 107 4.94 0.49 10.03
N ARG A 108 4.40 0.93 11.18
CA ARG A 108 2.95 1.16 11.32
C ARG A 108 2.44 2.45 10.67
N SER A 109 3.21 3.52 10.70
CA SER A 109 2.73 4.84 10.26
C SER A 109 3.22 5.17 8.85
N PHE A 110 4.55 5.20 8.66
CA PHE A 110 5.14 5.61 7.38
C PHE A 110 5.04 4.54 6.28
N GLY A 111 5.23 3.27 6.63
CA GLY A 111 5.06 2.12 5.72
C GLY A 111 3.64 2.05 5.19
N ALA A 112 2.65 2.03 6.09
CA ALA A 112 1.23 2.05 5.73
C ALA A 112 0.86 3.20 4.78
N LEU A 113 1.43 4.40 5.00
CA LEU A 113 1.20 5.55 4.13
C LEU A 113 1.87 5.41 2.75
N THR A 114 3.09 4.87 2.70
CA THR A 114 3.92 4.92 1.48
C THR A 114 3.87 3.67 0.62
N ASP A 115 3.55 2.51 1.18
CA ASP A 115 3.57 1.23 0.44
C ASP A 115 2.48 1.18 -0.66
N GLY A 116 1.33 1.82 -0.43
CA GLY A 116 0.26 1.93 -1.43
C GLY A 116 0.32 3.19 -2.30
N LEU A 117 0.79 4.32 -1.76
CA LEU A 117 0.69 5.62 -2.43
C LEU A 117 1.97 6.07 -3.13
N ALA A 118 3.13 5.76 -2.55
CA ALA A 118 4.40 6.24 -3.06
C ALA A 118 4.98 5.34 -4.17
N SER A 119 4.31 4.23 -4.49
CA SER A 119 4.77 3.25 -5.49
C SER A 119 3.60 2.76 -6.34
N GLY A 120 3.12 3.62 -7.24
CA GLY A 120 2.07 3.27 -8.21
C GLY A 120 2.61 2.46 -9.41
N PRO A 121 1.72 1.80 -10.17
CA PRO A 121 2.11 1.11 -11.40
C PRO A 121 2.66 2.11 -12.43
N PRO A 122 3.57 1.68 -13.34
CA PRO A 122 4.00 2.52 -14.45
C PRO A 122 2.82 3.01 -15.29
N VAL A 123 2.87 4.26 -15.77
CA VAL A 123 1.78 4.87 -16.56
C VAL A 123 1.34 4.01 -17.75
N LEU A 124 2.29 3.35 -18.42
CA LEU A 124 2.01 2.42 -19.52
C LEU A 124 1.11 1.25 -19.07
N ARG A 125 1.31 0.72 -17.85
CA ARG A 125 0.48 -0.37 -17.31
C ARG A 125 -0.92 0.13 -17.02
N ILE A 126 -1.08 1.35 -16.53
CA ILE A 126 -2.40 1.97 -16.32
C ILE A 126 -3.15 2.10 -17.66
N GLN A 127 -2.48 2.61 -18.70
CA GLN A 127 -3.04 2.72 -20.04
C GLN A 127 -3.46 1.35 -20.61
N GLN A 128 -2.61 0.34 -20.46
CA GLN A 128 -2.90 -1.03 -20.89
C GLN A 128 -4.10 -1.63 -20.17
N THR A 129 -4.17 -1.50 -18.83
CA THR A 129 -5.31 -1.96 -18.03
C THR A 129 -6.61 -1.29 -18.49
N ALA A 130 -6.60 0.03 -18.69
CA ALA A 130 -7.77 0.76 -19.19
C ALA A 130 -8.16 0.33 -20.62
N ALA A 131 -7.19 0.07 -21.50
CA ALA A 131 -7.44 -0.41 -22.85
C ALA A 131 -8.06 -1.83 -22.87
N LEU A 132 -7.54 -2.75 -22.06
CA LEU A 132 -8.08 -4.11 -21.93
C LEU A 132 -9.49 -4.11 -21.36
N ALA A 133 -9.78 -3.22 -20.41
CA ALA A 133 -11.12 -3.04 -19.87
C ALA A 133 -12.10 -2.53 -20.93
N ARG A 134 -11.73 -1.51 -21.71
CA ARG A 134 -12.55 -1.01 -22.83
C ARG A 134 -12.76 -2.05 -23.94
N ALA A 135 -11.78 -2.92 -24.17
CA ALA A 135 -11.89 -4.00 -25.14
C ALA A 135 -12.75 -5.18 -24.64
N GLY A 136 -13.24 -5.16 -23.40
CA GLY A 136 -14.00 -6.25 -22.80
C GLY A 136 -13.16 -7.49 -22.45
N ILE A 137 -11.83 -7.40 -22.54
CA ILE A 137 -10.90 -8.49 -22.23
C ILE A 137 -10.70 -8.59 -20.71
N LEU A 138 -10.71 -7.45 -20.02
CA LEU A 138 -10.59 -7.35 -18.57
C LEU A 138 -11.90 -6.86 -17.97
N ARG A 139 -12.40 -7.58 -16.96
CA ARG A 139 -13.55 -7.16 -16.13
C ARG A 139 -13.11 -7.02 -14.69
N PHE A 140 -13.82 -6.18 -13.93
CA PHE A 140 -13.53 -5.94 -12.52
C PHE A 140 -14.72 -6.34 -11.66
N LEU A 141 -14.45 -7.01 -10.54
CA LEU A 141 -15.47 -7.51 -9.62
C LEU A 141 -16.12 -6.41 -8.77
N GLY A 142 -15.43 -5.29 -8.57
CA GLY A 142 -15.84 -4.25 -7.63
C GLY A 142 -14.81 -3.99 -6.53
N PRO A 143 -15.04 -2.97 -5.69
CA PRO A 143 -14.23 -2.71 -4.50
C PRO A 143 -14.30 -3.88 -3.50
N ASP A 144 -13.21 -4.13 -2.76
CA ASP A 144 -13.15 -5.15 -1.70
C ASP A 144 -13.70 -6.54 -2.11
N PRO A 145 -13.17 -7.17 -3.19
CA PRO A 145 -13.71 -8.44 -3.69
C PRO A 145 -13.57 -9.56 -2.65
N VAL A 146 -14.61 -10.38 -2.56
CA VAL A 146 -14.70 -11.57 -1.70
C VAL A 146 -14.72 -12.80 -2.59
N PHE A 147 -13.92 -13.79 -2.24
CA PHE A 147 -13.77 -15.03 -2.99
C PHE A 147 -14.23 -16.21 -2.12
N SER A 148 -14.98 -17.13 -2.70
CA SER A 148 -15.44 -18.35 -2.05
C SER A 148 -15.35 -19.54 -3.01
N THR A 149 -15.43 -20.74 -2.45
CA THR A 149 -15.58 -21.98 -3.21
C THR A 149 -16.96 -22.55 -2.95
N ASP A 150 -17.64 -22.99 -4.00
CA ASP A 150 -18.89 -23.73 -3.90
C ASP A 150 -18.62 -25.23 -4.06
N PRO A 151 -18.77 -26.04 -2.99
CA PRO A 151 -18.57 -27.48 -3.04
C PRO A 151 -19.59 -28.24 -3.90
N GLU A 152 -20.78 -27.69 -4.12
CA GLU A 152 -21.85 -28.37 -4.89
C GLU A 152 -21.60 -28.28 -6.39
N THR A 153 -21.18 -27.10 -6.86
CA THR A 153 -20.83 -26.85 -8.27
C THR A 153 -19.37 -27.13 -8.59
N GLY A 154 -18.51 -27.23 -7.57
CA GLY A 154 -17.06 -27.36 -7.75
C GLY A 154 -16.40 -26.11 -8.33
N CYS A 155 -17.08 -24.95 -8.25
CA CYS A 155 -16.62 -23.69 -8.82
C CYS A 155 -16.12 -22.72 -7.74
N PHE A 156 -15.29 -21.77 -8.18
CA PHE A 156 -15.00 -20.55 -7.43
C PHE A 156 -16.08 -19.53 -7.73
N ALA A 157 -16.49 -18.78 -6.70
CA ALA A 157 -17.36 -17.63 -6.84
C ALA A 157 -16.62 -16.39 -6.32
N ALA A 158 -16.83 -15.26 -6.99
CA ALA A 158 -16.24 -13.99 -6.60
C ALA A 158 -17.28 -12.87 -6.72
N SER A 159 -17.35 -12.01 -5.71
CA SER A 159 -18.29 -10.89 -5.68
C SER A 159 -17.67 -9.67 -5.00
N SER A 160 -18.34 -8.53 -5.10
CA SER A 160 -18.02 -7.34 -4.30
C SER A 160 -19.25 -6.96 -3.48
N PRO A 161 -19.10 -6.66 -2.18
CA PRO A 161 -20.22 -6.17 -1.36
C PRO A 161 -20.70 -4.77 -1.78
N TRP A 162 -19.96 -4.10 -2.67
CA TRP A 162 -20.26 -2.75 -3.16
C TRP A 162 -20.86 -2.74 -4.57
N VAL A 163 -21.09 -3.91 -5.18
CA VAL A 163 -21.68 -4.04 -6.51
C VAL A 163 -22.96 -4.86 -6.39
N ARG A 164 -24.10 -4.32 -6.86
CA ARG A 164 -25.42 -4.98 -6.80
C ARG A 164 -25.65 -5.90 -7.99
N ASP A 165 -24.70 -6.79 -8.23
CA ASP A 165 -24.73 -7.71 -9.36
C ASP A 165 -24.40 -9.12 -8.87
N GLU A 166 -24.75 -10.11 -9.67
CA GLU A 166 -24.60 -11.51 -9.29
C GLU A 166 -23.10 -11.89 -9.18
N PRO A 167 -22.73 -12.78 -8.25
CA PRO A 167 -21.37 -13.31 -8.17
C PRO A 167 -20.89 -13.88 -9.51
N VAL A 168 -19.62 -13.67 -9.82
CA VAL A 168 -18.97 -14.28 -10.99
C VAL A 168 -18.45 -15.65 -10.60
N GLU A 169 -18.84 -16.66 -11.36
CA GLU A 169 -18.38 -18.04 -11.16
C GLU A 169 -17.31 -18.45 -12.18
N ALA A 170 -16.34 -19.24 -11.74
CA ALA A 170 -15.30 -19.80 -12.59
C ALA A 170 -14.80 -21.15 -12.06
N THR A 171 -14.42 -22.05 -12.97
CA THR A 171 -13.83 -23.35 -12.59
C THR A 171 -12.36 -23.24 -12.19
N TRP A 172 -11.70 -22.11 -12.48
CA TRP A 172 -10.29 -21.86 -12.20
C TRP A 172 -10.11 -20.48 -11.58
N MET A 173 -9.31 -20.42 -10.51
CA MET A 173 -8.88 -19.17 -9.88
C MET A 173 -7.35 -19.14 -9.84
N VAL A 174 -6.78 -18.03 -10.32
CA VAL A 174 -5.33 -17.80 -10.30
C VAL A 174 -5.05 -16.62 -9.38
N GLU A 175 -4.39 -16.88 -8.25
CA GLU A 175 -3.88 -15.83 -7.36
C GLU A 175 -2.56 -15.30 -7.91
N ALA A 176 -2.55 -14.02 -8.32
CA ALA A 176 -1.37 -13.33 -8.85
C ALA A 176 -0.80 -12.29 -7.88
N LEU A 177 -1.25 -12.31 -6.61
CA LEU A 177 -0.72 -11.42 -5.58
C LEU A 177 0.66 -11.92 -5.13
N ALA A 178 1.68 -11.07 -5.21
CA ALA A 178 2.96 -11.38 -4.60
C ALA A 178 2.81 -11.37 -3.07
N PRO A 179 3.09 -12.49 -2.37
CA PRO A 179 3.00 -12.52 -0.92
C PRO A 179 4.02 -11.56 -0.31
N ALA A 180 3.75 -11.12 0.93
CA ALA A 180 4.73 -10.34 1.68
C ALA A 180 6.05 -11.12 1.82
N ASN A 181 7.18 -10.42 1.69
CA ASN A 181 8.49 -11.02 1.92
C ASN A 181 8.59 -11.49 3.38
N ASP A 182 8.53 -12.79 3.60
CA ASP A 182 8.64 -13.42 4.91
C ASP A 182 9.48 -14.70 4.82
N VAL A 183 10.70 -14.63 5.36
CA VAL A 183 11.62 -15.78 5.37
C VAL A 183 11.06 -16.99 6.12
N ARG A 184 10.11 -16.77 7.04
CA ARG A 184 9.47 -17.82 7.85
C ARG A 184 8.45 -18.63 7.06
N ALA A 185 7.89 -18.04 5.99
CA ALA A 185 6.93 -18.67 5.10
C ALA A 185 7.58 -19.20 3.80
N SER A 186 8.89 -19.03 3.65
CA SER A 186 9.60 -19.42 2.43
C SER A 186 9.76 -20.94 2.32
N THR A 187 9.52 -21.48 1.12
CA THR A 187 9.77 -22.88 0.77
C THR A 187 11.16 -23.10 0.15
N SER A 188 11.99 -22.06 0.05
CA SER A 188 13.34 -22.16 -0.50
C SER A 188 14.25 -22.97 0.42
N PRO A 189 14.92 -24.03 -0.09
CA PRO A 189 15.86 -24.82 0.71
C PRO A 189 16.98 -23.97 1.32
N LEU A 190 17.52 -23.00 0.55
CA LEU A 190 18.57 -22.08 1.02
C LEU A 190 18.10 -21.22 2.20
N ILE A 191 16.92 -20.60 2.08
CA ILE A 191 16.36 -19.74 3.14
C ILE A 191 16.05 -20.58 4.40
N GLY A 192 15.56 -21.80 4.20
CA GLY A 192 15.32 -22.76 5.27
C GLY A 192 16.60 -23.18 5.99
N ASP A 193 17.67 -23.46 5.26
CA ASP A 193 18.98 -23.81 5.84
C ASP A 193 19.63 -22.62 6.57
N CYS A 194 19.55 -21.41 6.03
CA CYS A 194 19.99 -20.18 6.72
C CYS A 194 19.24 -19.98 8.04
N SER A 195 17.92 -20.17 8.04
CA SER A 195 17.11 -20.05 9.25
C SER A 195 17.48 -21.09 10.31
N ARG A 196 17.73 -22.34 9.90
CA ARG A 196 18.12 -23.45 10.80
C ARG A 196 19.51 -23.28 11.40
N THR A 197 20.43 -22.69 10.65
CA THR A 197 21.83 -22.47 11.07
C THR A 197 22.02 -21.21 11.91
N GLY A 198 20.94 -20.49 12.25
CA GLY A 198 20.99 -19.38 13.20
C GLY A 198 21.13 -17.99 12.59
N TRP A 199 20.72 -17.81 11.33
CA TRP A 199 20.68 -16.50 10.67
C TRP A 199 19.34 -15.72 10.76
N PRO A 200 18.31 -16.06 11.57
CA PRO A 200 17.05 -15.35 11.49
C PRO A 200 17.23 -13.87 11.87
N GLY A 201 16.64 -12.98 11.09
CA GLY A 201 16.64 -11.56 11.38
C GLY A 201 15.81 -11.29 12.62
N ARG A 202 16.33 -10.43 13.50
CA ARG A 202 15.71 -10.14 14.79
C ARG A 202 14.74 -8.97 14.60
N VAL A 203 13.54 -9.09 15.13
CA VAL A 203 12.65 -7.92 15.25
C VAL A 203 13.27 -6.96 16.27
N PRO A 204 13.41 -5.65 15.96
CA PRO A 204 13.75 -4.65 16.96
C PRO A 204 12.67 -4.65 18.05
N CYS A 205 13.03 -5.04 19.28
CA CYS A 205 12.08 -5.10 20.39
C CYS A 205 12.03 -3.76 21.13
N VAL A 206 10.83 -3.34 21.55
CA VAL A 206 10.64 -2.24 22.50
C VAL A 206 10.62 -2.84 23.89
N SER A 207 11.58 -2.43 24.74
CA SER A 207 11.67 -2.78 26.17
C SER A 207 11.67 -4.28 26.53
N GLY A 208 12.85 -4.89 26.55
CA GLY A 208 13.15 -6.10 27.36
C GLY A 208 12.39 -7.40 27.05
N ALA A 209 11.39 -7.39 26.17
CA ALA A 209 10.66 -8.59 25.78
C ALA A 209 11.49 -9.46 24.81
N ARG A 210 11.12 -10.74 24.75
CA ARG A 210 11.80 -11.76 23.95
C ARG A 210 11.87 -11.31 22.49
N ARG A 211 13.05 -11.50 21.87
CA ARG A 211 13.26 -11.22 20.44
C ARG A 211 12.57 -12.30 19.62
N ASP A 212 11.44 -11.99 19.00
CA ASP A 212 10.80 -12.89 18.05
C ASP A 212 11.54 -12.88 16.71
N ALA A 213 11.42 -13.98 15.95
CA ALA A 213 11.97 -14.08 14.60
C ALA A 213 11.23 -13.11 13.66
N GLY A 214 11.99 -12.21 13.05
CA GLY A 214 11.49 -11.24 12.08
C GLY A 214 11.23 -11.84 10.71
N ARG A 215 10.64 -11.03 9.82
CA ARG A 215 10.31 -11.41 8.45
C ARG A 215 11.52 -11.48 7.50
N GLY A 216 12.72 -11.11 7.97
CA GLY A 216 13.95 -11.04 7.18
C GLY A 216 15.15 -11.67 7.88
N PHE A 217 16.35 -11.47 7.32
CA PHE A 217 17.63 -11.88 7.91
C PHE A 217 18.38 -10.67 8.49
N ASP A 218 19.15 -10.90 9.56
CA ASP A 218 20.08 -9.91 10.08
C ASP A 218 21.22 -9.76 9.05
N VAL A 219 21.59 -8.51 8.75
CA VAL A 219 22.72 -8.22 7.86
C VAL A 219 23.85 -7.59 8.66
N THR A 220 25.09 -7.85 8.24
CA THR A 220 26.27 -7.21 8.82
C THR A 220 26.29 -5.71 8.50
N ALA A 221 27.02 -4.92 9.30
CA ALA A 221 27.25 -3.53 8.96
C ALA A 221 28.07 -3.43 7.65
N SER A 222 27.86 -2.35 6.88
CA SER A 222 28.63 -2.11 5.68
C SER A 222 30.15 -2.04 5.99
N PRO A 223 31.03 -2.67 5.19
CA PRO A 223 30.73 -3.45 4.00
C PRO A 223 30.16 -4.83 4.35
N TYR A 224 29.04 -5.18 3.70
CA TYR A 224 28.36 -6.45 3.91
C TYR A 224 29.33 -7.61 3.62
N ARG A 225 29.42 -8.55 4.56
CA ARG A 225 30.15 -9.81 4.43
C ARG A 225 29.19 -10.97 4.36
#